data_AF-A0A2D4EZA3-F1
#
_entry.id   AF-A0A2D4EZA3-F1
#
_cell.length_a   1.000
_cell.length_b   1.000
_cell.length_c   1.000
_cell.angle_alpha   90.00
_cell.angle_beta   90.00
_cell.angle_gamma   90.00
#
_symmetry.space_group_name_H-M   'P 1'
#
loop_
_entity.id
_entity.type
_entity.pdbx_description
1 polymer ?
#
loop_
_entity_poly.entity_id
_entity_poly.type
_entity_poly.pdbx_seq_one_letter_code
_entity_poly.pdbx_strand_id
1 'polypeptide(L)'
;TDCDTGKWCKVGECISKTSFAEHMEAEWSTWSSCSRTCSTGISSRQRRCVSPGHEKAECQGSRIQYKICKNPSCSPGLPAFRDWQCQVFSVRLAYQKHVHQWQAIIDKEKPCALFCSPNGKEQPILVTEKVMDGTSCGPQDVDI
;
A
#
# COMPACT_ATOMS: atom_id res chain seq x y z
N THR A 1 -32.03 -13.87 22.42
CA THR A 1 -33.46 -13.77 22.77
C THR A 1 -33.89 -12.33 22.61
N ASP A 2 -34.90 -12.07 21.78
CA ASP A 2 -35.55 -10.77 21.72
C ASP A 2 -36.32 -10.53 23.02
N CYS A 3 -36.10 -9.37 23.62
CA CYS A 3 -36.73 -9.00 24.88
C CYS A 3 -37.78 -7.90 24.69
N ASP A 4 -37.71 -7.12 23.61
CA ASP A 4 -38.66 -6.05 23.28
C ASP A 4 -38.54 -5.69 21.78
N THR A 5 -39.50 -4.92 21.25
CA THR A 5 -39.48 -4.45 19.86
C THR A 5 -38.23 -3.62 19.59
N GLY A 6 -37.33 -4.15 18.75
CA GLY A 6 -36.05 -3.50 18.47
C GLY A 6 -35.01 -3.65 19.59
N LYS A 7 -35.15 -4.61 20.52
CA LYS A 7 -34.16 -4.87 21.59
C LYS A 7 -33.83 -6.35 21.72
N TRP A 8 -32.64 -6.68 22.24
CA TRP A 8 -32.20 -8.05 22.47
C TRP A 8 -31.50 -8.21 23.83
N CYS A 9 -31.48 -9.43 24.36
CA CYS A 9 -30.93 -9.72 25.67
C CYS A 9 -29.42 -10.04 25.61
N LYS A 10 -28.59 -9.27 26.33
CA LYS A 10 -27.13 -9.43 26.46
C LYS A 10 -26.73 -9.40 27.94
N VAL A 11 -26.13 -10.49 28.43
CA VAL A 11 -25.69 -10.63 29.85
C VAL A 11 -26.83 -10.29 30.84
N GLY A 12 -28.05 -10.71 30.53
CA GLY A 12 -29.23 -10.46 31.38
C GLY A 12 -29.86 -9.07 31.24
N GLU A 13 -29.30 -8.18 30.42
CA GLU A 13 -29.83 -6.85 30.16
C GLU A 13 -30.52 -6.76 28.79
N CYS A 14 -31.66 -6.07 28.72
CA CYS A 14 -32.41 -5.85 27.49
C CYS A 14 -31.93 -4.57 26.78
N ILE A 15 -31.05 -4.73 25.80
CA ILE A 15 -30.35 -3.62 25.13
C ILE A 15 -30.98 -3.28 23.77
N SER A 16 -31.03 -1.98 23.44
CA SER A 16 -31.58 -1.51 22.17
C SER A 16 -30.70 -1.93 20.98
N LYS A 17 -31.34 -2.51 19.94
CA LYS A 17 -30.68 -2.80 18.66
C LYS A 17 -30.24 -1.50 17.97
N THR A 18 -30.89 -0.37 18.26
CA THR A 18 -30.59 0.96 17.70
C THR A 18 -29.55 1.76 18.49
N SER A 19 -29.26 1.42 19.75
CA SER A 19 -28.23 2.13 20.54
C SER A 19 -26.80 1.64 20.27
N PHE A 20 -26.61 0.76 19.29
CA PHE A 20 -25.30 0.35 18.76
C PHE A 20 -24.97 1.02 17.42
N ALA A 21 -25.74 2.03 17.03
CA ALA A 21 -25.50 2.84 15.84
C ALA A 21 -24.80 4.18 16.15
N GLU A 22 -24.21 4.35 17.33
CA GLU A 22 -23.22 5.41 17.54
C GLU A 22 -21.86 4.92 17.01
N HIS A 23 -21.64 5.15 15.72
CA HIS A 23 -20.34 5.16 15.07
C HIS A 23 -19.42 3.95 15.33
N MET A 24 -19.82 2.74 14.91
CA MET A 24 -18.84 1.67 14.66
C MET A 24 -18.06 1.88 13.35
N GLU A 25 -17.51 3.08 13.17
CA GLU A 25 -16.37 3.24 12.29
C GLU A 25 -15.17 2.64 13.01
N ALA A 26 -14.71 1.48 12.55
CA ALA A 26 -13.48 0.88 13.03
C ALA A 26 -12.36 1.94 13.15
N GLU A 27 -11.88 2.18 14.38
CA GLU A 27 -10.83 3.16 14.61
C GLU A 27 -9.58 2.79 13.81
N TRP A 28 -9.07 3.78 13.09
CA TRP A 28 -7.81 3.63 12.38
C TRP A 28 -6.66 3.60 13.37
N SER A 29 -5.69 2.72 13.13
CA SER A 29 -4.39 2.76 13.78
C SER A 29 -3.69 4.08 13.51
N THR A 30 -2.65 4.35 14.29
CA THR A 30 -1.67 5.36 13.93
C THR A 30 -1.08 5.05 12.55
N TRP A 31 -0.73 6.11 11.81
CA TRP A 31 0.01 5.96 10.56
C TRP A 31 1.36 5.29 10.83
N SER A 32 1.75 4.37 9.95
CA SER A 32 3.09 3.82 9.92
C SER A 32 4.12 4.91 9.66
N SER A 33 5.39 4.62 9.95
CA SER A 33 6.50 5.38 9.41
C SER A 33 6.44 5.38 7.87
N CYS A 34 7.06 6.39 7.27
CA CYS A 34 7.16 6.49 5.81
C CYS A 34 7.98 5.33 5.25
N SER A 35 7.55 4.75 4.12
CA SER A 35 8.27 3.65 3.45
C SER A 35 9.66 4.04 2.97
N ARG A 36 9.94 5.34 2.92
CA ARG A 36 11.23 5.93 2.55
C ARG A 36 11.64 6.97 3.57
N THR A 37 12.94 7.18 3.70
CA THR A 37 13.55 8.22 4.55
C THR A 37 13.95 9.47 3.74
N CYS A 38 13.91 9.40 2.41
CA CYS A 38 14.19 10.51 1.50
C CYS A 38 13.22 10.51 0.31
N SER A 39 12.98 11.70 -0.25
CA SER A 39 11.97 11.98 -1.28
C SER A 39 10.56 11.49 -0.89
N THR A 40 9.70 11.29 -1.88
CA THR A 40 8.32 10.82 -1.69
C THR A 40 8.27 9.33 -1.33
N GLY A 41 7.54 8.96 -0.28
CA GLY A 41 7.20 7.57 0.08
C GLY A 41 5.71 7.43 0.45
N ILE A 42 5.33 6.29 1.01
CA ILE A 42 3.96 6.00 1.47
C ILE A 42 3.94 5.67 2.97
N SER A 43 2.92 6.15 3.68
CA SER A 43 2.53 5.67 5.00
C SER A 43 1.21 4.93 4.90
N SER A 44 1.05 3.87 5.68
CA SER A 44 -0.20 3.10 5.75
C SER A 44 -0.78 3.12 7.15
N ARG A 45 -2.09 2.93 7.26
CA ARG A 45 -2.78 2.66 8.53
C ARG A 45 -3.86 1.62 8.30
N GLN A 46 -4.22 0.91 9.36
CA GLN A 46 -5.17 -0.18 9.30
C GLN A 46 -6.29 0.03 10.32
N ARG A 47 -7.48 -0.47 10.03
CA ARG A 47 -8.61 -0.48 10.98
C ARG A 47 -9.15 -1.88 11.13
N ARG A 48 -9.61 -2.24 12.34
CA ARG A 48 -10.28 -3.52 12.59
C ARG A 48 -11.78 -3.33 12.64
N CYS A 49 -12.50 -4.01 11.76
CA CYS A 49 -13.95 -4.07 11.81
C CYS A 49 -14.34 -4.85 13.07
N VAL A 50 -14.94 -4.18 14.04
CA VAL A 50 -15.52 -4.85 15.21
C VAL A 50 -17.02 -4.82 15.03
N SER A 51 -17.66 -5.99 14.97
CA SER A 51 -19.12 -6.11 15.08
C SER A 51 -19.42 -6.89 16.37
N PRO A 52 -20.31 -6.39 17.24
CA PRO A 52 -20.63 -7.08 18.47
C PRO A 52 -21.39 -8.37 18.15
N GLY A 53 -20.78 -9.52 18.43
CA GLY A 53 -21.39 -10.85 18.28
C GLY A 53 -21.05 -11.59 16.98
N HIS A 54 -20.22 -11.03 16.09
CA HIS A 54 -19.76 -11.72 14.88
C HIS A 54 -18.24 -11.58 14.74
N GLU A 55 -17.52 -12.71 14.80
CA GLU A 55 -16.05 -12.77 14.64
C GLU A 55 -15.59 -12.37 13.22
N LYS A 56 -16.49 -12.41 12.23
CA LYS A 56 -16.26 -11.93 10.86
C LYS A 56 -17.14 -10.72 10.57
N ALA A 57 -16.75 -9.56 11.10
CA ALA A 57 -17.33 -8.29 10.68
C ALA A 57 -16.72 -7.85 9.34
N GLU A 58 -17.56 -7.61 8.33
CA GLU A 58 -17.15 -6.97 7.09
C GLU A 58 -17.17 -5.45 7.27
N CYS A 59 -16.05 -4.76 6.98
CA CYS A 59 -16.02 -3.30 7.04
C CYS A 59 -16.73 -2.74 5.81
N GLN A 60 -17.48 -1.66 5.98
CA GLN A 60 -17.83 -0.81 4.86
C GLN A 60 -16.58 -0.04 4.39
N GLY A 61 -16.03 -0.43 3.24
CA GLY A 61 -14.83 0.17 2.63
C GLY A 61 -13.49 -0.48 3.04
N SER A 62 -12.38 0.05 2.53
CA SER A 62 -11.04 -0.56 2.71
C SER A 62 -10.64 -0.68 4.19
N ARG A 63 -9.96 -1.78 4.55
CA ARG A 63 -9.37 -2.00 5.87
C ARG A 63 -7.98 -1.35 6.02
N ILE A 64 -7.39 -0.92 4.90
CA ILE A 64 -6.09 -0.28 4.83
C ILE A 64 -6.24 1.05 4.09
N GLN A 65 -5.65 2.09 4.63
CA GLN A 65 -5.50 3.38 3.97
C GLN A 65 -4.03 3.67 3.74
N TYR A 66 -3.76 4.30 2.60
CA TYR A 66 -2.45 4.79 2.23
C TYR A 66 -2.48 6.31 2.18
N LYS A 67 -1.31 6.92 2.34
CA LYS A 67 -1.09 8.33 2.01
C LYS A 67 0.36 8.53 1.59
N ILE A 68 0.58 9.54 0.76
CA ILE A 68 1.93 9.99 0.43
C ILE A 68 2.53 10.73 1.64
N CYS A 69 3.77 10.38 1.97
CA CYS A 69 4.63 11.12 2.89
C CYS A 69 5.77 11.76 2.11
N LYS A 70 6.11 13.01 2.46
CA LYS A 70 7.20 13.77 1.84
C LYS A 70 8.38 13.83 2.80
N ASN A 71 9.53 13.31 2.39
CA ASN A 71 10.80 13.44 3.10
C ASN A 71 11.74 14.41 2.37
N PRO A 72 12.85 14.82 3.01
CA PRO A 72 13.90 15.58 2.34
C PRO A 72 14.41 14.86 1.09
N SER A 73 14.84 15.61 0.07
CA SER A 73 15.43 15.04 -1.14
C SER A 73 16.57 14.07 -0.81
N CYS A 74 16.63 12.95 -1.55
CA CYS A 74 17.76 12.03 -1.44
C CYS A 74 19.07 12.73 -1.83
N SER A 75 20.18 12.28 -1.24
CA SER A 75 21.51 12.76 -1.59
C SER A 75 21.80 12.55 -3.09
N PRO A 76 22.50 13.50 -3.74
CA PRO A 76 22.82 13.40 -5.15
C PRO A 76 23.61 12.12 -5.45
N GLY A 77 23.30 11.47 -6.57
CA GLY A 77 23.91 10.21 -6.99
C GLY A 77 23.13 8.95 -6.60
N LEU A 78 22.06 9.06 -5.80
CA LEU A 78 21.15 7.95 -5.57
C LEU A 78 20.16 7.79 -6.74
N PRO A 79 19.86 6.55 -7.17
CA PRO A 79 18.87 6.29 -8.20
C PRO A 79 17.46 6.66 -7.74
N ALA A 80 16.55 6.91 -8.69
CA ALA A 80 15.14 7.02 -8.38
C ALA A 80 14.62 5.69 -7.81
N PHE A 81 13.56 5.72 -7.00
CA PHE A 81 13.08 4.52 -6.30
C PHE A 81 12.64 3.40 -7.26
N ARG A 82 12.12 3.76 -8.44
CA ARG A 82 11.78 2.80 -9.50
C ARG A 82 13.02 2.17 -10.12
N ASP A 83 14.06 2.96 -10.38
CA ASP A 83 15.36 2.47 -10.90
C ASP A 83 16.08 1.60 -9.87
N TRP A 84 16.01 1.97 -8.59
CA TRP A 84 16.54 1.17 -7.49
C TRP A 84 15.93 -0.23 -7.46
N GLN A 85 14.62 -0.39 -7.73
CA GLN A 85 13.99 -1.71 -7.81
C GLN A 85 14.58 -2.55 -8.95
N CYS A 86 14.89 -1.95 -10.10
CA CYS A 86 15.58 -2.63 -11.19
C CYS A 86 17.02 -3.01 -10.83
N GLN A 87 17.73 -2.15 -10.09
CA GLN A 87 19.08 -2.45 -9.61
C GLN A 87 19.09 -3.62 -8.61
N VAL A 88 18.16 -3.65 -7.65
CA VAL A 88 18.03 -4.78 -6.72
C VAL A 88 17.73 -6.08 -7.46
N PHE A 89 16.85 -6.04 -8.47
CA PHE A 89 16.57 -7.20 -9.31
C PHE A 89 17.82 -7.70 -10.04
N SER A 90 18.64 -6.80 -10.59
CA SER A 90 19.90 -7.16 -11.26
C SER A 90 20.89 -7.88 -10.35
N VAL A 91 20.98 -7.46 -9.07
CA VAL A 91 21.83 -8.12 -8.07
C VAL A 91 21.36 -9.55 -7.78
N ARG A 92 20.03 -9.79 -7.77
CA ARG A 92 19.48 -11.13 -7.57
C ARG A 92 19.77 -12.08 -8.74
N LEU A 93 19.90 -11.55 -9.96
CA LEU A 93 20.17 -12.35 -11.15
C LEU A 93 21.67 -12.60 -11.41
N ALA A 94 22.58 -11.84 -10.79
CA ALA A 94 24.00 -11.87 -11.12
C ALA A 94 24.84 -12.62 -10.08
N TYR A 95 25.05 -13.92 -10.32
CA TYR A 95 26.26 -14.64 -9.89
C TYR A 95 27.42 -14.46 -10.91
N GLN A 96 27.21 -13.67 -11.97
CA GLN A 96 28.18 -13.51 -13.05
C GLN A 96 28.41 -12.02 -13.37
N LYS A 97 29.70 -11.70 -13.37
CA LYS A 97 30.31 -10.41 -13.69
C LYS A 97 29.66 -9.80 -14.94
N HIS A 98 28.92 -8.71 -14.76
CA HIS A 98 28.91 -7.47 -15.56
C HIS A 98 27.67 -6.67 -15.14
N VAL A 99 27.88 -5.65 -14.30
CA VAL A 99 26.85 -4.74 -13.79
C VAL A 99 26.45 -3.79 -14.92
N HIS A 100 25.54 -4.21 -15.79
CA HIS A 100 24.81 -3.22 -16.58
C HIS A 100 23.94 -2.43 -15.61
N GLN A 101 24.00 -1.09 -15.64
CA GLN A 101 23.08 -0.28 -14.87
C GLN A 101 21.68 -0.54 -15.43
N TRP A 102 20.82 -1.20 -14.64
CA TRP A 102 19.44 -1.47 -15.01
C TRP A 102 18.60 -0.25 -14.70
N GLN A 103 17.81 0.18 -15.66
CA GLN A 103 16.94 1.33 -15.55
C GLN A 103 15.48 0.90 -15.68
N ALA A 104 14.60 1.58 -14.97
CA ALA A 104 13.17 1.39 -15.10
C ALA A 104 12.65 2.07 -16.37
N ILE A 105 11.82 1.34 -17.11
CA ILE A 105 11.07 1.85 -18.25
C ILE A 105 9.60 1.94 -17.83
N ILE A 106 8.95 3.07 -18.13
CA ILE A 106 7.51 3.23 -17.89
C ILE A 106 6.78 2.80 -19.15
N ASP A 107 6.05 1.70 -19.06
CA ASP A 107 5.14 1.26 -20.11
C ASP A 107 3.81 2.05 -20.02
N LYS A 108 3.28 2.49 -21.17
CA LYS A 108 2.06 3.31 -21.21
C LYS A 108 0.79 2.52 -20.92
N GLU A 109 0.77 1.23 -21.25
CA GLU A 109 -0.39 0.35 -21.01
C GLU A 109 -0.37 -0.19 -19.58
N LYS A 110 0.82 -0.40 -19.01
CA LYS A 110 1.03 -0.89 -17.65
C LYS A 110 1.98 0.03 -16.86
N PRO A 111 1.55 1.27 -16.52
CA PRO A 111 2.41 2.28 -15.87
C PRO A 111 2.88 1.85 -14.47
N CYS A 112 2.09 1.06 -13.74
CA CYS A 112 2.46 0.54 -12.43
C CYS A 112 3.27 -0.77 -12.47
N ALA A 113 3.54 -1.34 -13.64
CA ALA A 113 4.38 -2.53 -13.75
C ALA A 113 5.86 -2.13 -13.75
N LEU A 114 6.71 -2.98 -13.16
CA LEU A 114 8.15 -2.76 -13.16
C LEU A 114 8.75 -3.41 -14.41
N PHE A 115 8.99 -2.59 -15.43
CA PHE A 115 9.78 -2.96 -16.59
C PHE A 115 11.22 -2.47 -16.38
N CYS A 116 12.19 -3.36 -16.60
CA CYS A 116 13.60 -3.04 -16.44
C CYS A 116 14.38 -3.39 -17.71
N SER A 117 15.29 -2.51 -18.13
CA SER A 117 16.21 -2.77 -19.24
C SER A 117 17.65 -2.52 -18.81
N PRO A 118 18.63 -3.35 -19.21
CA PRO A 118 20.04 -3.00 -19.07
C PRO A 118 20.40 -1.88 -20.03
N ASN A 119 21.28 -0.95 -19.60
CA ASN A 119 21.80 0.11 -20.47
C ASN A 119 22.32 -0.49 -21.81
N GLY A 120 21.69 -0.12 -22.93
CA GLY A 120 22.09 -0.52 -24.28
C GLY A 120 21.29 -1.66 -24.93
N LYS A 121 20.20 -2.14 -24.33
CA LYS A 121 19.22 -3.04 -25.01
C LYS A 121 17.86 -2.36 -25.15
N GLU A 122 17.21 -2.59 -26.29
CA GLU A 122 15.96 -1.91 -26.66
C GLU A 122 14.70 -2.53 -26.04
N GLN A 123 14.72 -3.81 -25.64
CA GLN A 123 13.53 -4.47 -25.10
C GLN A 123 13.59 -4.58 -23.57
N PRO A 124 12.72 -3.85 -22.84
CA PRO A 124 12.59 -4.01 -21.40
C PRO A 124 11.91 -5.34 -21.06
N ILE A 125 12.33 -5.94 -19.96
CA ILE A 125 11.68 -7.13 -19.41
C ILE A 125 10.74 -6.76 -18.27
N LEU A 126 9.60 -7.46 -18.19
CA LEU A 126 8.70 -7.36 -17.06
C LEU A 126 9.30 -8.08 -15.85
N VAL A 127 9.61 -7.33 -14.80
CA VAL A 127 10.15 -7.87 -13.53
C VAL A 127 9.04 -8.17 -12.54
N THR A 128 8.03 -7.29 -12.44
CA THR A 128 6.83 -7.50 -11.61
C THR A 128 5.64 -6.75 -12.20
N GLU A 129 4.44 -7.31 -12.10
CA GLU A 129 3.18 -6.67 -12.51
C GLU A 129 2.85 -5.42 -11.69
N LYS A 130 3.46 -5.27 -10.50
CA LYS A 130 3.27 -4.12 -9.61
C LYS A 130 4.60 -3.68 -9.00
N VAL A 131 4.93 -2.40 -9.18
CA VAL A 131 6.00 -1.72 -8.45
C VAL A 131 5.71 -1.70 -6.94
N MET A 132 6.73 -1.52 -6.11
CA MET A 132 6.56 -1.39 -4.67
C MET A 132 5.70 -0.16 -4.31
N ASP A 133 4.90 -0.25 -3.26
CA ASP A 133 4.07 0.85 -2.77
C ASP A 133 4.90 2.12 -2.54
N GLY A 134 4.45 3.23 -3.12
CA GLY A 134 5.11 4.54 -3.07
C GLY A 134 6.07 4.80 -4.22
N THR A 135 6.12 3.89 -5.18
CA THR A 135 6.72 4.13 -6.48
C THR A 135 5.70 4.77 -7.41
N SER A 136 6.06 5.90 -8.03
CA SER A 136 5.18 6.56 -8.99
C SER A 136 4.92 5.66 -10.20
N CYS A 137 3.64 5.48 -10.56
CA CYS A 137 3.27 4.77 -11.78
C CYS A 137 3.52 5.63 -13.03
N GLY A 138 3.53 6.95 -12.91
CA GLY A 138 3.82 7.86 -14.01
C GLY A 138 4.17 9.28 -13.56
N PRO A 139 4.40 10.21 -14.51
CA PRO A 139 4.72 11.60 -14.22
C PRO A 139 3.53 12.47 -13.78
N GLN A 140 2.28 11.96 -13.79
CA GLN A 140 1.09 12.79 -13.54
C GLN A 140 0.18 12.38 -12.38
N ASP A 141 0.37 11.23 -11.74
CA ASP A 141 -0.63 10.80 -10.75
C ASP A 141 -0.06 10.82 -9.32
N VAL A 142 -0.72 11.64 -8.48
CA VAL A 142 -0.70 11.50 -7.02
C VAL A 142 -1.55 10.28 -6.67
N ASP A 143 -1.01 9.10 -6.92
CA ASP A 143 -1.64 7.82 -6.63
C ASP A 143 -1.70 7.58 -5.10
N ILE A 144 -2.82 7.95 -4.48
CA ILE A 144 -3.24 7.54 -3.12
C ILE A 144 -4.61 6.88 -3.20
#